data_AF-A0A2G2DLS5-F1
#
_entry.id   AF-A0A2G2DLS5-F1
#
_cell.length_a   1.000
_cell.length_b   1.000
_cell.length_c   1.000
_cell.angle_alpha   90.00
_cell.angle_beta   90.00
_cell.angle_gamma   90.00
#
_symmetry.space_group_name_H-M   'P 1'
#
loop_
_entity.id
_entity.type
_entity.pdbx_description
1 polymer ?
#
loop_
_entity_poly.entity_id
_entity_poly.type
_entity_poly.pdbx_seq_one_letter_code
_entity_poly.pdbx_strand_id
1 'polypeptide(L)'
;MQNLSPALSAVGIYAALNMAVLLWIAIETGRLRGKHKVSVGDGGVKHLIRINRGHANAVENMPMFFIMLVVGTLIGMPISAVHGLGLVFTIGRALHAWHFIQEDAPAWQRGGGFSLSFLAQVVLLIGLLGHGLWTMIG
;
A
#
# COMPACT_ATOMS: atom_id res chain seq x y z
N MET A 1 2.41 -8.00 29.37
CA MET A 1 1.68 -8.11 28.09
C MET A 1 1.65 -6.73 27.46
N GLN A 2 2.16 -6.56 26.24
CA GLN A 2 1.93 -5.29 25.52
C GLN A 2 0.43 -5.06 25.40
N ASN A 3 -0.04 -3.83 25.65
CA ASN A 3 -1.41 -3.47 25.34
C ASN A 3 -1.58 -3.53 23.81
N LEU A 4 -2.23 -4.59 23.30
CA LEU A 4 -2.43 -4.78 21.85
C LEU A 4 -3.34 -3.70 21.24
N SER A 5 -4.23 -3.11 22.04
CA SER A 5 -5.23 -2.14 21.56
C SER A 5 -4.59 -0.91 20.88
N PRO A 6 -3.59 -0.21 21.47
CA PRO A 6 -2.88 0.87 20.80
C PRO A 6 -2.19 0.46 19.48
N ALA A 7 -1.53 -0.71 19.45
CA ALA A 7 -0.79 -1.15 18.26
C ALA A 7 -1.73 -1.55 17.11
N LEU A 8 -2.82 -2.27 17.41
CA LEU A 8 -3.87 -2.57 16.43
C LEU A 8 -4.58 -1.31 15.95
N SER A 9 -4.75 -0.30 16.83
CA SER A 9 -5.29 1.00 16.44
C SER A 9 -4.36 1.71 15.44
N ALA A 10 -3.04 1.64 15.64
CA ALA A 10 -2.06 2.15 14.69
C ALA A 10 -2.18 1.44 13.33
N VAL A 11 -2.29 0.10 13.31
CA VAL A 11 -2.56 -0.65 12.06
C VAL A 11 -3.84 -0.15 11.38
N GLY A 12 -4.92 0.03 12.14
CA GLY A 12 -6.20 0.53 11.64
C GLY A 12 -6.08 1.91 10.97
N ILE A 13 -5.31 2.82 11.57
CA ILE A 13 -5.04 4.15 10.98
C ILE A 13 -4.38 4.02 9.61
N TYR A 14 -3.28 3.25 9.49
CA TYR A 14 -2.57 3.13 8.21
C TYR A 14 -3.38 2.34 7.18
N ALA A 15 -4.17 1.35 7.60
CA ALA A 15 -5.09 0.64 6.72
C ALA A 15 -6.15 1.59 6.15
N ALA A 16 -6.75 2.45 6.99
CA ALA A 16 -7.70 3.46 6.55
C ALA A 16 -7.07 4.49 5.60
N LEU A 17 -5.84 4.94 5.88
CA LEU A 17 -5.12 5.85 5.00
C LEU A 17 -4.83 5.22 3.63
N ASN A 18 -4.45 3.94 3.57
CA ASN A 18 -4.23 3.26 2.29
C ASN A 18 -5.54 2.93 1.57
N MET A 19 -6.63 2.71 2.31
CA MET A 19 -7.97 2.65 1.72
C MET A 19 -8.33 3.99 1.06
N ALA A 20 -8.00 5.13 1.69
CA ALA A 20 -8.17 6.43 1.05
C ALA A 20 -7.33 6.58 -0.23
N VAL A 21 -6.09 6.08 -0.26
CA VAL A 21 -5.27 6.03 -1.49
C VAL A 21 -5.90 5.15 -2.57
N LEU A 22 -6.45 3.98 -2.19
CA LEU A 22 -7.13 3.08 -3.12
C LEU A 22 -8.41 3.71 -3.68
N LEU A 23 -9.19 4.38 -2.84
CA LEU A 23 -10.37 5.14 -3.27
C LEU A 23 -9.99 6.30 -4.19
N TRP A 24 -8.88 6.98 -3.93
CA TRP A 24 -8.40 8.06 -4.78
C TRP A 24 -8.14 7.58 -6.22
N ILE A 25 -7.40 6.49 -6.40
CA ILE A 25 -7.15 5.94 -7.74
C ILE A 25 -8.42 5.36 -8.38
N ALA A 26 -9.34 4.78 -7.59
CA ALA A 26 -10.61 4.26 -8.07
C ALA A 26 -11.54 5.39 -8.58
N ILE A 27 -11.68 6.47 -7.82
CA ILE A 27 -12.47 7.65 -8.20
C ILE A 27 -11.92 8.26 -9.49
N GLU A 28 -10.61 8.43 -9.58
CA GLU A 28 -9.99 9.01 -10.77
C GLU A 28 -10.11 8.09 -12.00
N THR A 29 -10.02 6.77 -11.81
CA THR A 29 -10.32 5.80 -12.87
C THR A 29 -11.74 5.98 -13.39
N GLY A 30 -12.73 6.15 -12.49
CA GLY A 30 -14.13 6.40 -12.85
C GLY A 30 -14.32 7.72 -13.61
N ARG A 31 -13.64 8.80 -13.17
CA ARG A 31 -13.66 10.09 -13.86
C ARG A 31 -13.11 9.99 -15.28
N LEU A 32 -11.99 9.29 -15.46
CA LEU A 32 -11.39 9.08 -16.79
C LEU A 32 -12.30 8.24 -17.69
N ARG A 33 -12.94 7.20 -17.16
CA ARG A 33 -13.93 6.41 -17.90
C ARG A 33 -15.10 7.26 -18.38
N GLY A 34 -15.65 8.11 -17.51
CA GLY A 34 -16.69 9.06 -17.88
C GLY A 34 -16.24 10.03 -18.96
N LYS A 35 -15.05 10.63 -18.80
CA LYS A 35 -14.43 11.56 -19.77
C LYS A 35 -14.28 10.94 -21.15
N HIS A 36 -13.80 9.70 -21.22
CA HIS A 36 -13.53 9.00 -22.48
C HIS A 36 -14.68 8.11 -22.97
N LYS A 37 -15.83 8.10 -22.27
CA LYS A 37 -16.99 7.25 -22.57
C LYS A 37 -16.66 5.76 -22.69
N VAL A 38 -15.72 5.28 -21.86
CA VAL A 38 -15.33 3.87 -21.79
C VAL A 38 -16.01 3.21 -20.60
N SER A 39 -16.89 2.24 -20.86
CA SER A 39 -17.61 1.52 -19.79
C SER A 39 -16.72 0.48 -19.09
N VAL A 40 -16.05 -0.39 -19.87
CA VAL A 40 -15.22 -1.49 -19.38
C VAL A 40 -13.88 -1.51 -20.14
N GLY A 41 -12.82 -1.92 -19.45
CA GLY A 41 -11.47 -1.95 -20.00
C GLY A 41 -10.83 -0.56 -20.05
N ASP A 42 -10.00 -0.35 -21.06
CA ASP A 42 -9.29 0.92 -21.31
C ASP A 42 -9.69 1.60 -22.63
N GLY A 43 -10.37 0.90 -23.54
CA GLY A 43 -10.84 1.47 -24.81
C GLY A 43 -9.72 2.00 -25.72
N GLY A 44 -8.48 1.55 -25.53
CA GLY A 44 -7.30 2.06 -26.24
C GLY A 44 -6.78 3.40 -25.71
N VAL A 45 -7.37 3.94 -24.64
CA VAL A 45 -6.93 5.21 -24.04
C VAL A 45 -5.71 4.97 -23.17
N LYS A 46 -4.56 5.54 -23.57
CA LYS A 46 -3.28 5.39 -22.87
C LYS A 46 -3.36 5.73 -21.37
N HIS A 47 -4.12 6.78 -21.02
CA HIS A 47 -4.30 7.17 -19.62
C HIS A 47 -5.11 6.13 -18.82
N LEU A 48 -6.12 5.51 -19.43
CA LEU A 48 -6.87 4.43 -18.78
C LEU A 48 -6.00 3.18 -18.59
N ILE A 49 -5.19 2.80 -19.59
CA ILE A 49 -4.21 1.70 -19.45
C ILE A 49 -3.29 1.93 -18.26
N ARG A 50 -2.77 3.16 -18.14
CA ARG A 50 -1.88 3.59 -17.06
C ARG A 50 -2.56 3.49 -15.71
N ILE A 51 -3.68 4.17 -15.49
CA ILE A 51 -4.33 4.21 -14.18
C ILE A 51 -4.85 2.82 -13.76
N ASN A 52 -5.35 2.01 -14.71
CA ASN A 52 -5.76 0.63 -14.45
C ASN A 52 -4.59 -0.21 -13.91
N ARG A 53 -3.36 -0.03 -14.42
CA ARG A 53 -2.16 -0.73 -13.90
C ARG A 53 -1.79 -0.26 -12.49
N GLY A 54 -1.93 1.03 -12.21
CA GLY A 54 -1.76 1.58 -10.86
C GLY A 54 -2.76 0.99 -9.87
N HIS A 55 -4.03 0.91 -10.28
CA HIS A 55 -5.11 0.35 -9.46
C HIS A 55 -4.88 -1.14 -9.19
N ALA A 56 -4.60 -1.94 -10.24
CA ALA A 56 -4.27 -3.35 -10.11
C ALA A 56 -3.08 -3.58 -9.15
N ASN A 57 -2.00 -2.81 -9.30
CA ASN A 57 -0.87 -2.90 -8.39
C ASN A 57 -1.24 -2.58 -6.93
N ALA A 58 -2.15 -1.62 -6.69
CA ALA A 58 -2.61 -1.30 -5.34
C ALA A 58 -3.37 -2.45 -4.69
N VAL A 59 -4.34 -3.05 -5.38
CA VAL A 59 -5.13 -4.16 -4.84
C VAL A 59 -4.33 -5.46 -4.71
N GLU A 60 -3.29 -5.65 -5.51
CA GLU A 60 -2.39 -6.81 -5.41
C GLU A 60 -1.43 -6.71 -4.22
N ASN A 61 -0.96 -5.50 -3.87
CA ASN A 61 0.16 -5.33 -2.94
C ASN A 61 -0.23 -4.80 -1.56
N MET A 62 -1.20 -3.89 -1.47
CA MET A 62 -1.59 -3.27 -0.20
C MET A 62 -2.20 -4.28 0.79
N PRO A 63 -3.13 -5.19 0.38
CA PRO A 63 -3.75 -6.11 1.33
C PRO A 63 -2.73 -7.03 2.01
N MET A 64 -1.77 -7.56 1.25
CA MET A 64 -0.75 -8.45 1.81
C MET A 64 0.12 -7.75 2.85
N PHE A 65 0.51 -6.50 2.59
CA PHE A 65 1.24 -5.71 3.59
C PHE A 65 0.46 -5.57 4.91
N PHE A 66 -0.84 -5.23 4.84
CA PHE A 66 -1.64 -5.07 6.05
C PHE A 66 -1.95 -6.38 6.78
N ILE A 67 -2.13 -7.49 6.05
CA ILE A 67 -2.23 -8.82 6.66
C ILE A 67 -0.97 -9.12 7.47
N MET A 68 0.22 -8.91 6.89
CA MET A 68 1.48 -9.11 7.60
C MET A 68 1.66 -8.16 8.79
N LEU A 69 1.23 -6.91 8.66
CA LEU A 69 1.33 -5.92 9.74
C LEU A 69 0.42 -6.26 10.93
N VAL A 70 -0.81 -6.74 10.65
CA VAL A 70 -1.71 -7.27 11.67
C VAL A 70 -1.10 -8.48 12.35
N VAL A 71 -0.62 -9.48 11.60
CA VAL A 71 0.03 -10.68 12.16
C VAL A 71 1.22 -10.29 13.03
N GLY A 72 2.08 -9.40 12.54
CA GLY A 72 3.20 -8.86 13.30
C GLY A 72 2.77 -8.22 14.62
N THR A 73 1.71 -7.44 14.59
CA THR A 73 1.16 -6.80 15.79
C THR A 73 0.60 -7.81 16.79
N LEU A 74 -0.09 -8.86 16.30
CA LEU A 74 -0.65 -9.92 17.15
C LEU A 74 0.44 -10.75 17.84
N ILE A 75 1.61 -10.90 17.23
CA ILE A 75 2.75 -11.62 17.81
C ILE A 75 3.71 -10.72 18.61
N GLY A 76 3.33 -9.48 18.90
CA GLY A 76 4.09 -8.60 19.81
C GLY A 76 5.08 -7.63 19.16
N MET A 77 4.89 -7.30 17.88
CA MET A 77 5.66 -6.23 17.23
C MET A 77 5.48 -4.90 17.99
N PRO A 78 6.58 -4.17 18.29
CA PRO A 78 6.48 -2.91 19.01
C PRO A 78 5.71 -1.87 18.18
N ILE A 79 4.88 -1.07 18.86
CA ILE A 79 4.06 -0.02 18.24
C ILE A 79 4.87 0.98 17.40
N SER A 80 6.13 1.26 17.79
CA SER A 80 7.03 2.12 17.01
C SER A 80 7.35 1.53 15.64
N ALA A 81 7.51 0.21 15.52
CA ALA A 81 7.70 -0.46 14.24
C ALA A 81 6.43 -0.40 13.38
N VAL A 82 5.26 -0.56 14.00
CA VAL A 82 3.96 -0.41 13.29
C VAL A 82 3.83 0.98 12.69
N HIS A 83 4.15 2.03 13.46
CA HIS A 83 4.16 3.42 12.95
C HIS A 83 5.18 3.64 11.84
N GLY A 84 6.42 3.19 12.03
CA GLY A 84 7.47 3.35 11.02
C GLY A 84 7.12 2.67 9.70
N LEU A 85 6.73 1.40 9.75
CA LEU A 85 6.36 0.62 8.57
C LEU A 85 5.10 1.17 7.91
N GLY A 86 4.05 1.44 8.70
CA GLY A 86 2.79 1.98 8.21
C GLY A 86 2.95 3.34 7.52
N LEU A 87 3.75 4.24 8.11
CA LEU A 87 4.00 5.57 7.55
C LEU A 87 4.78 5.50 6.23
N VAL A 88 5.92 4.79 6.22
CA VAL A 88 6.77 4.64 5.03
C VAL A 88 5.99 3.98 3.89
N PHE A 89 5.23 2.92 4.20
CA PHE A 89 4.38 2.25 3.21
C PHE A 89 3.33 3.21 2.65
N THR A 90 2.60 3.92 3.51
CA THR A 90 1.54 4.86 3.10
C THR A 90 2.07 5.97 2.19
N ILE A 91 3.21 6.59 2.54
CA ILE A 91 3.84 7.63 1.71
C ILE A 91 4.23 7.05 0.35
N GLY A 92 4.88 5.88 0.33
CA GLY A 92 5.25 5.21 -0.90
C GLY A 92 4.05 4.94 -1.80
N ARG A 93 2.95 4.42 -1.22
CA ARG A 93 1.71 4.14 -1.96
C ARG A 93 1.02 5.40 -2.47
N ALA A 94 1.00 6.48 -1.69
CA ALA A 94 0.41 7.75 -2.12
C ALA A 94 1.18 8.34 -3.32
N LEU A 95 2.53 8.38 -3.26
CA LEU A 95 3.37 8.84 -4.37
C LEU A 95 3.21 7.96 -5.61
N HIS A 96 3.17 6.64 -5.42
CA HIS A 96 3.00 5.70 -6.53
C HIS A 96 1.61 5.83 -7.17
N ALA A 97 0.54 5.97 -6.39
CA ALA A 97 -0.80 6.23 -6.93
C ALA A 97 -0.86 7.55 -7.69
N TRP A 98 -0.26 8.61 -7.15
CA TRP A 98 -0.21 9.92 -7.80
C TRP A 98 0.47 9.85 -9.18
N HIS A 99 1.52 9.03 -9.32
CA HIS A 99 2.15 8.79 -10.62
C HIS A 99 1.16 8.23 -11.65
N PHE A 100 0.33 7.25 -11.29
CA PHE A 100 -0.59 6.61 -12.23
C PHE A 100 -1.85 7.44 -12.50
N ILE A 101 -2.20 8.33 -11.59
CA ILE A 101 -3.33 9.27 -11.71
C ILE A 101 -3.04 10.35 -12.76
N GLN A 102 -1.80 10.86 -12.81
CA GLN A 102 -1.41 11.85 -13.81
C GLN A 102 -1.05 11.20 -15.14
N GLU A 103 -1.43 11.83 -16.24
CA GLU A 103 -1.09 11.38 -17.60
C GLU A 103 0.43 11.48 -17.85
N ASP A 104 1.02 12.65 -17.55
CA ASP A 104 2.43 12.98 -17.78
C ASP A 104 3.26 13.01 -16.49
N ALA A 105 3.07 12.01 -15.63
CA ALA A 105 3.73 11.99 -14.34
C ALA A 105 5.24 11.64 -14.46
N PRO A 106 6.12 12.35 -13.74
CA PRO A 106 7.55 12.09 -13.80
C PRO A 106 7.92 10.71 -13.22
N ALA A 107 8.97 10.10 -13.78
CA ALA A 107 9.39 8.74 -13.45
C ALA A 107 9.80 8.55 -11.98
N TRP A 108 10.29 9.61 -11.32
CA TRP A 108 10.70 9.55 -9.91
C TRP A 108 9.52 9.24 -8.97
N GLN A 109 8.29 9.64 -9.30
CA GLN A 109 7.11 9.34 -8.47
C GLN A 109 6.84 7.83 -8.45
N ARG A 110 7.00 7.15 -9.59
CA ARG A 110 6.91 5.70 -9.67
C ARG A 110 8.07 5.04 -8.94
N GLY A 111 9.30 5.39 -9.29
CA GLY A 111 10.50 4.76 -8.72
C GLY A 111 10.60 4.97 -7.21
N GLY A 112 10.48 6.21 -6.75
CA GLY A 112 10.53 6.56 -5.33
C GLY A 112 9.35 6.00 -4.54
N GLY A 113 8.12 6.14 -5.06
CA GLY A 113 6.93 5.58 -4.42
C GLY A 113 6.99 4.06 -4.28
N PHE A 114 7.40 3.37 -5.35
CA PHE A 114 7.63 1.93 -5.33
C PHE A 114 8.70 1.57 -4.30
N SER A 115 9.87 2.21 -4.35
CA SER A 115 11.01 1.89 -3.48
C SER A 115 10.68 2.02 -2.00
N LEU A 116 9.95 3.07 -1.59
CA LEU A 116 9.51 3.25 -0.21
C LEU A 116 8.56 2.13 0.25
N SER A 117 7.52 1.85 -0.54
CA SER A 117 6.55 0.81 -0.19
C SER A 117 7.16 -0.59 -0.21
N PHE A 118 8.07 -0.85 -1.15
CA PHE A 118 8.81 -2.10 -1.27
C PHE A 118 9.78 -2.30 -0.09
N LEU A 119 10.50 -1.24 0.31
CA LEU A 119 11.38 -1.30 1.49
C LEU A 119 10.60 -1.67 2.75
N ALA A 120 9.44 -1.03 2.98
CA ALA A 120 8.59 -1.37 4.12
C ALA A 120 8.11 -2.84 4.08
N GLN A 121 7.74 -3.35 2.90
CA GLN A 121 7.38 -4.75 2.73
C GLN A 121 8.55 -5.71 3.02
N VAL A 122 9.75 -5.41 2.53
CA VAL A 122 10.94 -6.24 2.75
C VAL A 122 11.34 -6.26 4.23
N VAL A 123 11.34 -5.10 4.90
CA VAL A 123 11.63 -5.02 6.34
C VAL A 123 10.60 -5.82 7.14
N LEU A 124 9.31 -5.68 6.80
CA LEU A 124 8.24 -6.44 7.46
C LEU A 124 8.38 -7.95 7.21
N LEU A 125 8.71 -8.35 5.98
CA LEU A 125 8.95 -9.76 5.61
C LEU A 125 10.10 -10.37 6.40
N ILE A 126 11.27 -9.71 6.42
CA ILE A 126 12.45 -10.22 7.13
C ILE A 126 12.16 -10.25 8.64
N GLY A 127 11.53 -9.21 9.17
CA GLY A 127 11.18 -9.12 10.59
C GLY A 127 10.25 -10.24 11.04
N LEU A 128 9.15 -10.47 10.31
CA LEU A 128 8.20 -11.54 10.64
C LEU A 128 8.81 -12.92 10.47
N LEU A 129 9.55 -13.16 9.37
CA LEU A 129 10.17 -14.46 9.12
C LEU A 129 11.20 -14.78 10.20
N GLY A 130 12.10 -13.83 10.51
CA GLY A 130 13.13 -14.01 11.52
C GLY A 130 12.54 -14.21 12.92
N HIS A 131 11.56 -13.39 13.31
CA HIS A 131 10.91 -13.54 14.61
C HIS A 131 10.13 -14.86 14.72
N GLY A 132 9.37 -15.23 13.69
CA GLY A 132 8.62 -16.50 13.67
C GLY A 132 9.55 -17.70 13.82
N LEU A 133 10.64 -17.76 13.05
CA LEU A 133 11.63 -18.83 13.17
C LEU A 133 12.25 -18.88 14.56
N TRP A 134 12.63 -17.73 15.12
CA TRP A 134 13.21 -17.64 16.47
C TRP A 134 12.26 -18.23 17.53
N THR A 135 10.99 -17.83 17.51
CA THR A 135 9.98 -18.31 18.50
C THR A 135 9.63 -19.79 18.39
N MET A 136 9.97 -20.46 17.28
CA MET A 136 9.73 -21.89 17.12
C MET A 136 10.88 -22.76 17.66
N ILE A 137 12.10 -22.21 17.71
CA ILE A 137 13.31 -22.94 18.10
C ILE A 137 13.82 -22.57 19.50
N GLY A 138 13.28 -21.50 20.09
CA GLY A 138 13.68 -20.96 21.40
C GLY A 138 12.49 -20.71 22.31
#